data_AF-A0A1F2XQ39-F1
#
_entry.id   AF-A0A1F2XQ39-F1
#
_cell.length_a   1.000
_cell.length_b   1.000
_cell.length_c   1.000
_cell.angle_alpha   90.00
_cell.angle_beta   90.00
_cell.angle_gamma   90.00
#
_symmetry.space_group_name_H-M   'P 1'
#
loop_
_entity.id
_entity.type
_entity.pdbx_description
1 polymer ?
#
loop_
_entity_poly.entity_id
_entity_poly.type
_entity_poly.pdbx_seq_one_letter_code
_entity_poly.pdbx_strand_id
1 'polypeptide(L)'
;MVILASEDIGNADPQALVVAVAAAQALEFVGLPEAQLNLAQAAIYLARAPKSNASATAIWEASRDVRELGNVRPPAMLRSTGHKAGAKARGHGEGYLYPHDDPAGFELSYLPEELQGRRYYRPSGTGEESADDGEDR
;
A
#
# COMPACT_ATOMS: atom_id res chain seq x y z
N MET A 1 -12.97 10.64 -9.44
CA MET A 1 -11.79 10.23 -10.24
C MET A 1 -10.62 9.80 -9.37
N VAL A 2 -10.14 10.62 -8.42
CA VAL A 2 -9.02 10.23 -7.54
C VAL A 2 -9.32 8.96 -6.73
N ILE A 3 -10.50 8.86 -6.09
CA ILE A 3 -10.91 7.64 -5.38
C ILE A 3 -11.04 6.45 -6.33
N LEU A 4 -11.74 6.63 -7.46
CA LEU A 4 -11.84 5.62 -8.53
C LEU A 4 -10.47 5.06 -8.96
N ALA A 5 -9.46 5.93 -9.09
CA ALA A 5 -8.11 5.52 -9.47
C ALA A 5 -7.47 4.60 -8.41
N SER A 6 -7.65 4.89 -7.12
CA SER A 6 -7.10 4.07 -6.04
C SER A 6 -7.93 2.82 -5.73
N GLU A 7 -9.25 2.88 -5.90
CA GLU A 7 -10.19 1.83 -5.48
C GLU A 7 -10.43 0.77 -6.55
N ASP A 8 -10.63 1.18 -7.81
CA ASP A 8 -11.03 0.28 -8.89
C ASP A 8 -9.91 0.00 -9.90
N ILE A 9 -8.81 0.77 -9.88
CA ILE A 9 -7.65 0.57 -10.75
C ILE A 9 -6.42 0.13 -9.93
N GLY A 10 -6.13 0.83 -8.84
CA GLY A 10 -5.12 0.41 -7.88
C GLY A 10 -3.74 0.24 -8.52
N ASN A 11 -3.06 -0.85 -8.17
CA ASN A 11 -1.72 -1.14 -8.70
C ASN A 11 -1.76 -1.81 -10.09
N ALA A 12 -2.95 -2.10 -10.64
CA ALA A 12 -3.02 -2.59 -12.02
C ALA A 12 -2.57 -1.52 -13.02
N ASP A 13 -2.74 -0.24 -12.68
CA ASP A 13 -2.14 0.90 -13.37
C ASP A 13 -1.90 2.07 -12.39
N PRO A 14 -0.70 2.16 -11.78
CA PRO A 14 -0.37 3.20 -10.81
C PRO A 14 -0.42 4.63 -11.38
N GLN A 15 -0.31 4.80 -12.70
CA GLN A 15 -0.40 6.12 -13.34
C GLN A 15 -1.82 6.69 -13.28
N ALA A 16 -2.85 5.87 -13.08
CA ALA A 16 -4.23 6.31 -12.92
C ALA A 16 -4.40 7.36 -11.81
N LEU A 17 -3.73 7.19 -10.67
CA LEU A 17 -3.78 8.14 -9.57
C LEU A 17 -3.11 9.47 -9.95
N VAL A 18 -1.96 9.40 -10.62
CA VAL A 18 -1.23 10.59 -11.10
C VAL A 18 -2.07 11.39 -12.09
N VAL A 19 -2.68 10.71 -13.07
CA VAL A 19 -3.57 11.33 -14.06
C VAL A 19 -4.78 11.98 -13.38
N ALA A 20 -5.42 11.29 -12.43
CA ALA A 20 -6.58 11.82 -11.72
C ALA A 20 -6.24 13.04 -10.86
N VAL A 21 -5.07 13.05 -10.20
CA VAL A 21 -4.58 14.19 -9.41
C VAL A 21 -4.24 15.37 -10.33
N ALA A 22 -3.56 15.12 -11.45
CA ALA A 22 -3.25 16.17 -12.43
C ALA A 22 -4.52 16.82 -12.99
N ALA A 23 -5.58 16.04 -13.25
CA ALA A 23 -6.86 16.57 -13.69
C ALA A 23 -7.57 17.39 -12.59
N ALA A 24 -7.47 16.98 -11.33
CA ALA A 24 -7.98 17.76 -10.20
C ALA A 24 -7.24 19.10 -10.06
N GLN A 25 -5.91 19.10 -10.16
CA GLN A 25 -5.11 20.32 -10.14
C GLN A 25 -5.45 21.23 -11.32
N ALA A 26 -5.59 20.68 -12.53
CA ALA A 26 -6.00 21.46 -13.70
C ALA A 26 -7.37 22.13 -13.49
N LEU A 27 -8.32 21.43 -12.87
CA LEU A 27 -9.62 22.01 -12.50
C LEU A 27 -9.47 23.18 -11.51
N GLU A 28 -8.63 23.04 -10.49
CA GLU A 28 -8.39 24.10 -9.50
C GLU A 28 -7.71 25.34 -10.12
N PHE A 29 -6.72 25.14 -10.99
CA PHE A 29 -5.94 26.24 -11.57
C PHE A 29 -6.62 26.91 -12.77
N VAL A 30 -7.26 26.15 -13.64
CA VAL A 30 -7.87 26.65 -14.89
C VAL A 30 -9.33 27.02 -14.67
N GLY A 31 -10.06 26.22 -13.88
CA GLY A 31 -11.50 26.38 -13.70
C GLY A 31 -12.34 25.93 -14.90
N LEU A 32 -13.65 26.01 -14.75
CA LEU A 32 -14.61 25.71 -15.81
C LEU A 32 -14.94 26.98 -16.61
N PRO A 33 -15.24 26.84 -17.92
CA PRO A 33 -15.48 25.59 -18.66
C PRO A 33 -14.23 24.87 -19.18
N GLU A 34 -13.08 25.51 -19.30
CA GLU A 34 -11.91 24.99 -20.02
C GLU A 34 -11.38 23.66 -19.43
N ALA A 35 -11.39 23.51 -18.11
CA ALA A 35 -10.94 22.28 -17.45
C ALA A 35 -11.80 21.03 -17.78
N GLN A 36 -12.95 21.18 -18.44
CA GLN A 36 -13.74 20.03 -18.89
C GLN A 36 -12.94 19.08 -19.79
N LEU A 37 -11.96 19.60 -20.55
CA LEU A 37 -11.10 18.81 -21.43
C LEU A 37 -10.18 17.89 -20.61
N ASN A 38 -9.56 18.41 -19.56
CA ASN A 38 -8.70 17.63 -18.65
C ASN A 38 -9.52 16.58 -17.90
N LEU A 39 -10.72 16.94 -17.44
CA LEU A 39 -11.63 16.01 -16.79
C LEU A 39 -12.06 14.88 -17.73
N ALA A 40 -12.40 15.20 -18.99
CA ALA A 40 -12.76 14.22 -19.99
C ALA A 40 -11.60 13.27 -20.33
N GLN A 41 -10.39 13.81 -20.50
CA GLN A 41 -9.18 13.01 -20.74
C GLN A 41 -8.93 12.02 -19.61
N ALA A 42 -8.96 12.48 -18.35
CA ALA A 42 -8.77 11.61 -17.20
C ALA A 42 -9.88 10.57 -17.06
N ALA A 43 -11.15 10.94 -17.25
CA ALA A 43 -12.27 10.00 -17.18
C ALA A 43 -12.12 8.86 -18.20
N ILE A 44 -11.74 9.17 -19.44
CA ILE A 44 -11.52 8.17 -20.49
C ILE A 44 -10.32 7.28 -20.16
N TYR A 45 -9.22 7.85 -19.68
CA TYR A 45 -8.06 7.09 -19.21
C TYR A 45 -8.48 6.07 -18.14
N LEU A 46 -9.14 6.51 -17.08
CA LEU A 46 -9.58 5.66 -15.97
C LEU A 46 -10.58 4.60 -16.45
N ALA A 47 -11.49 4.93 -17.36
CA ALA A 47 -12.43 3.96 -17.93
C ALA A 47 -11.71 2.82 -18.66
N ARG A 48 -10.62 3.13 -19.38
CA ARG A 48 -9.84 2.19 -20.21
C ARG A 48 -8.74 1.44 -19.46
N ALA A 49 -8.31 1.94 -18.30
CA ALA A 49 -7.27 1.33 -17.49
C ALA A 49 -7.64 -0.11 -17.06
N PRO A 50 -6.66 -1.01 -16.85
CA PRO A 50 -6.91 -2.28 -16.17
C PRO A 50 -7.50 -2.04 -14.78
N LYS A 51 -8.30 -2.98 -14.28
CA LYS A 51 -9.07 -2.81 -13.05
C LYS A 51 -8.61 -3.77 -11.98
N SER A 52 -8.29 -3.24 -10.81
CA SER A 52 -7.97 -4.01 -9.61
C SER A 52 -8.39 -3.24 -8.37
N ASN A 53 -9.10 -3.94 -7.48
CA ASN A 53 -9.41 -3.48 -6.14
C ASN A 53 -8.54 -4.17 -5.07
N ALA A 54 -7.44 -4.82 -5.46
CA ALA A 54 -6.57 -5.59 -4.57
C ALA A 54 -6.02 -4.73 -3.43
N SER A 55 -5.50 -3.54 -3.74
CA SER A 55 -4.99 -2.59 -2.75
C SER A 55 -6.09 -2.07 -1.80
N ALA A 56 -7.28 -1.78 -2.33
CA ALA A 56 -8.42 -1.33 -1.53
C ALA A 56 -8.89 -2.42 -0.57
N THR A 57 -9.04 -3.65 -1.06
CA THR A 57 -9.40 -4.82 -0.25
C THR A 57 -8.36 -5.07 0.83
N ALA A 58 -7.06 -4.98 0.50
CA ALA A 58 -5.98 -5.18 1.46
C ALA A 58 -6.05 -4.21 2.64
N ILE A 59 -6.26 -2.91 2.39
CA ILE A 59 -6.36 -1.93 3.48
C ILE A 59 -7.64 -2.13 4.30
N TRP A 60 -8.75 -2.53 3.67
CA TRP A 60 -10.00 -2.81 4.39
C TRP A 60 -9.89 -4.03 5.31
N GLU A 61 -9.26 -5.11 4.83
CA GLU A 61 -8.98 -6.31 5.64
C GLU A 61 -8.06 -5.98 6.82
N ALA A 62 -6.93 -5.31 6.57
CA ALA A 62 -6.02 -4.89 7.63
C ALA A 62 -6.71 -3.97 8.65
N SER A 63 -7.54 -3.04 8.19
CA SER A 63 -8.31 -2.14 9.06
C SER A 63 -9.38 -2.87 9.87
N ARG A 64 -9.92 -3.99 9.37
CA ARG A 64 -10.83 -4.84 10.14
C ARG A 64 -10.05 -5.54 11.26
N ASP A 65 -8.93 -6.17 10.94
CA ASP A 65 -8.14 -6.91 11.93
C ASP A 65 -7.64 -5.98 13.06
N VAL A 66 -7.26 -4.73 12.76
CA VAL A 66 -6.95 -3.72 13.79
C VAL A 66 -8.13 -3.40 14.70
N ARG A 67 -9.35 -3.32 14.16
CA ARG A 67 -10.56 -3.06 14.96
C ARG A 67 -10.93 -4.24 15.86
N GLU A 68 -10.67 -5.46 15.41
CA GLU A 68 -11.02 -6.68 16.13
C GLU A 68 -9.97 -7.07 17.19
N LEU A 69 -8.68 -6.95 16.86
CA LEU A 69 -7.58 -7.36 17.73
C LEU A 69 -7.07 -6.23 18.64
N GLY A 70 -7.40 -4.98 18.31
CA GLY A 70 -6.95 -3.81 19.05
C GLY A 70 -5.45 -3.55 18.89
N ASN A 71 -4.80 -3.11 19.96
CA ASN A 71 -3.40 -2.67 19.93
C ASN A 71 -2.42 -3.83 20.09
N VAL A 72 -2.36 -4.69 19.07
CA VAL A 72 -1.34 -5.73 18.98
C VAL A 72 0.02 -5.07 18.74
N ARG A 73 1.04 -5.44 19.52
CA ARG A 73 2.35 -4.80 19.43
C ARG A 73 3.16 -5.37 18.27
N PRO A 74 3.93 -4.53 17.55
CA PRO A 74 4.85 -5.03 16.55
C PRO A 74 5.94 -5.92 17.19
N PRO A 75 6.59 -6.79 16.41
CA PRO A 75 7.76 -7.56 16.84
C PRO A 75 8.80 -6.68 17.55
N ALA A 76 9.44 -7.21 18.61
CA ALA A 76 10.36 -6.44 19.45
C ALA A 76 11.50 -5.79 18.67
N MET A 77 12.00 -6.50 17.66
CA MET A 77 13.03 -6.04 16.73
C MET A 77 12.63 -4.83 15.87
N LEU A 78 11.34 -4.57 15.66
CA LEU A 78 10.86 -3.39 14.92
C LEU A 78 10.52 -2.20 15.84
N ARG A 79 10.62 -2.37 17.16
CA ARG A 79 10.27 -1.32 18.13
C ARG A 79 11.39 -0.29 18.24
N SER A 80 11.00 0.96 18.44
CA SER A 80 11.92 2.09 18.54
C SER A 80 13.02 1.88 19.58
N THR A 81 14.25 2.19 19.18
CA THR A 81 15.49 2.12 19.98
C THR A 81 16.00 3.49 20.42
N GLY A 82 15.22 4.56 20.18
CA GLY A 82 15.67 5.95 20.40
C GLY A 82 16.15 6.26 21.83
N HIS A 83 15.59 5.61 22.85
CA HIS A 83 16.09 5.68 24.22
C HIS A 83 16.87 4.40 24.58
N LYS A 84 18.18 4.39 24.30
CA LYS A 84 19.04 3.20 24.36
C LYS A 84 18.90 2.37 25.65
N ALA A 85 18.94 3.02 26.82
CA ALA A 85 18.82 2.32 28.10
C ALA A 85 17.45 1.64 28.26
N GLY A 86 16.38 2.32 27.84
CA GLY A 86 15.01 1.81 27.91
C GLY A 86 14.68 0.79 26.81
N ALA A 87 15.36 0.87 25.68
CA ALA A 87 15.26 -0.10 24.59
C ALA A 87 15.91 -1.42 25.00
N LYS A 88 17.15 -1.36 25.50
CA LYS A 88 17.90 -2.52 26.00
C LYS A 88 17.16 -3.23 27.15
N ALA A 89 16.60 -2.47 28.09
CA ALA A 89 15.84 -3.05 29.20
C ALA A 89 14.55 -3.78 28.78
N ARG A 90 14.05 -3.52 27.55
CA ARG A 90 12.81 -4.10 27.02
C ARG A 90 13.03 -4.99 25.80
N GLY A 91 14.28 -5.27 25.43
CA GLY A 91 14.65 -6.04 24.24
C GLY A 91 14.22 -5.40 22.91
N HIS A 92 14.04 -4.07 22.87
CA HIS A 92 13.65 -3.41 21.63
C HIS A 92 14.82 -3.35 20.64
N GLY A 93 14.55 -3.64 19.37
CA GLY A 93 15.56 -3.63 18.30
C GLY A 93 16.54 -4.80 18.32
N GLU A 94 16.47 -5.68 19.33
CA GLU A 94 17.27 -6.90 19.35
C GLU A 94 16.79 -7.85 18.25
N GLY A 95 17.71 -8.32 17.39
CA GLY A 95 17.39 -9.16 16.25
C GLY A 95 16.91 -8.41 14.99
N TYR A 96 16.98 -7.07 14.98
CA TYR A 96 16.69 -6.31 13.76
C TYR A 96 17.69 -6.63 12.65
N LEU A 97 17.16 -7.06 11.50
CA LEU A 97 17.92 -7.25 10.27
C LEU A 97 17.77 -6.00 9.41
N TYR A 98 18.90 -5.42 9.00
CA TYR A 98 18.90 -4.24 8.13
C TYR A 98 18.87 -4.70 6.66
N PRO A 99 17.80 -4.38 5.90
CA PRO A 99 17.63 -4.90 4.55
C PRO A 99 18.79 -4.67 3.58
N HIS A 100 19.52 -3.57 3.74
CA HIS A 100 20.59 -3.22 2.81
C HIS A 100 21.90 -3.96 3.08
N ASP A 101 22.03 -4.64 4.23
CA ASP A 101 23.19 -5.48 4.54
C ASP A 101 23.09 -6.87 3.87
N ASP A 102 21.88 -7.29 3.46
CA ASP A 102 21.65 -8.52 2.71
C ASP A 102 21.01 -8.23 1.34
N PRO A 103 21.81 -8.04 0.29
CA PRO A 103 21.31 -7.79 -1.05
C PRO A 103 20.58 -8.98 -1.68
N ALA A 104 20.68 -10.19 -1.12
CA ALA A 104 19.94 -11.36 -1.59
C ALA A 104 18.50 -11.40 -1.03
N GLY A 105 18.17 -10.54 -0.06
CA GLY A 105 16.92 -10.58 0.68
C GLY A 105 17.01 -11.48 1.90
N PHE A 106 16.12 -11.26 2.86
CA PHE A 106 16.11 -11.98 4.13
C PHE A 106 14.67 -12.28 4.53
N GLU A 107 14.46 -13.45 5.12
CA GLU A 107 13.14 -13.84 5.63
C GLU A 107 12.90 -13.19 6.99
N LEU A 108 11.93 -12.29 7.03
CA LEU A 108 11.51 -11.65 8.27
C LEU A 108 10.00 -11.47 8.35
N SER A 109 9.41 -11.94 9.46
CA SER A 109 8.02 -11.60 9.79
C SER A 109 7.93 -10.19 10.36
N TYR A 110 7.33 -9.28 9.60
CA TYR A 110 7.02 -7.92 10.05
C TYR A 110 5.71 -7.83 10.84
N LEU A 111 4.86 -8.85 10.71
CA LEU A 111 3.59 -8.92 11.42
C LEU A 111 3.79 -9.40 12.87
N PRO A 112 2.95 -8.93 13.81
CA PRO A 112 2.84 -9.53 15.14
C PRO A 112 2.50 -11.02 15.09
N GLU A 113 2.74 -11.71 16.20
CA GLU A 113 2.50 -13.16 16.34
C GLU A 113 1.04 -13.53 15.98
N GLU A 114 0.09 -12.72 16.43
CA GLU A 114 -1.34 -12.89 16.22
C GLU A 114 -1.77 -12.74 14.75
N LEU A 115 -0.91 -12.15 13.90
CA LEU A 115 -1.14 -11.94 12.48
C LEU A 115 -0.15 -12.71 11.60
N GLN A 116 0.64 -13.63 12.17
CA GLN A 116 1.56 -14.43 11.37
C GLN A 116 0.83 -15.23 10.29
N GLY A 117 1.42 -15.25 9.08
CA GLY A 117 0.82 -15.88 7.90
C GLY A 117 -0.36 -15.11 7.30
N ARG A 118 -0.76 -13.96 7.86
CA ARG A 118 -1.76 -13.11 7.20
C ARG A 118 -1.15 -12.46 5.97
N ARG A 119 -1.90 -12.57 4.87
CA ARG A 119 -1.61 -11.89 3.61
C ARG A 119 -2.82 -11.08 3.19
N TYR A 120 -2.68 -9.75 3.19
CA TYR A 120 -3.77 -8.84 2.84
C TYR A 120 -3.79 -8.53 1.34
N TYR A 121 -2.63 -8.21 0.79
CA TYR A 121 -2.50 -7.88 -0.62
C TYR A 121 -2.38 -9.15 -1.45
N ARG A 122 -3.32 -9.31 -2.39
CA ARG A 122 -3.38 -10.43 -3.34
C ARG A 122 -3.55 -9.80 -4.72
N PRO A 123 -2.49 -9.73 -5.55
CA PRO A 123 -2.57 -9.05 -6.83
C PRO A 123 -3.58 -9.74 -7.75
N SER A 124 -4.32 -8.95 -8.52
CA SER A 124 -5.38 -9.44 -9.41
C SER A 124 -4.86 -10.17 -10.65
N GLY A 125 -3.57 -10.03 -10.98
CA GLY A 125 -2.99 -10.50 -12.23
C GLY A 125 -3.32 -9.62 -13.45
N THR A 126 -3.89 -8.42 -13.22
CA THR A 126 -4.26 -7.49 -14.30
C THR A 126 -3.31 -6.31 -14.39
N GLY A 127 -3.04 -5.85 -15.61
CA GLY A 127 -2.17 -4.70 -15.83
C GLY A 127 -0.74 -4.94 -15.30
N GLU A 128 -0.24 -4.02 -14.48
CA GLU A 128 1.08 -4.15 -13.83
C GLU A 128 1.08 -5.08 -12.61
N GLU A 129 -0.09 -5.49 -12.11
CA GLU A 129 -0.17 -6.52 -11.08
C GLU A 129 0.16 -7.87 -11.71
N SER A 130 1.39 -8.34 -11.46
CA SER A 130 1.79 -9.70 -11.85
C SER A 130 0.94 -10.71 -11.07
N ALA A 131 0.53 -11.79 -11.74
CA ALA A 131 -0.10 -12.90 -11.06
C ALA A 131 0.84 -13.43 -9.98
N ASP A 132 0.29 -13.66 -8.80
CA ASP A 132 1.08 -14.16 -7.69
C ASP A 132 1.43 -15.63 -7.92
N ASP A 133 2.71 -15.94 -8.12
CA ASP A 133 3.18 -17.32 -8.30
C ASP A 133 3.20 -18.12 -6.99
N GLY A 134 2.73 -17.53 -5.88
CA GLY A 134 2.63 -18.18 -4.57
C GLY A 134 3.98 -18.34 -3.84
N GLU A 135 5.06 -17.75 -4.35
CA GLU A 135 6.30 -17.59 -3.61
C GLU A 135 6.17 -16.39 -2.67
N ASP A 136 6.03 -16.65 -1.37
CA ASP A 136 6.22 -15.66 -0.31
C ASP A 136 7.65 -15.09 -0.45
N ARG A 137 7.78 -13.92 -1.09
CA ARG A 137 9.00 -13.11 -1.09
C ARG A 137 8.81 -11.88 -0.22
#